data_AF-A0A963H8K3-F1
#
_entry.id   AF-A0A963H8K3-F1
#
_cell.length_a   1.000
_cell.length_b   1.000
_cell.length_c   1.000
_cell.angle_alpha   90.00
_cell.angle_beta   90.00
_cell.angle_gamma   90.00
#
_symmetry.space_group_name_H-M   'P 1'
#
loop_
_entity.id
_entity.type
_entity.pdbx_description
1 polymer ?
#
loop_
_entity_poly.entity_id
_entity_poly.type
_entity_poly.pdbx_seq_one_letter_code
_entity_poly.pdbx_strand_id
1 'polypeptide(L)'
;NMLRANDLIWSFVVNRYLLGKTPFPADLLYWIADSTRLPAALHRYCLDNFYRGNRLPQPGGITLAGVDVDLARVKIPCYFLATIEDHISPWRSSYLGSRLPRGPVRFVLGGSGHVAGIVNPPSHEQHGFWSNEELPQHPDDFLAGAVRHPGSWWTDWEQWLLAQPDGNTLVVARHPGDGALAVIEDAPGRYVA
;
A
#
# COMPACT_ATOMS: atom_id res chain seq x y z
N ASN A 1 21.36 0.56 2.89
CA ASN A 1 20.02 -0.01 3.12
C ASN A 1 19.82 -1.25 2.25
N MET A 2 20.35 -2.38 2.72
CA MET A 2 20.43 -3.66 2.00
C MET A 2 20.06 -4.81 2.96
N LEU A 3 19.11 -4.56 3.88
CA LEU A 3 18.98 -5.39 5.08
C LEU A 3 18.15 -6.67 4.93
N ARG A 4 17.53 -6.94 3.77
CA ARG A 4 17.01 -8.27 3.37
C ARG A 4 17.08 -8.53 1.86
N ALA A 5 18.17 -8.14 1.23
CA ALA A 5 18.54 -8.73 -0.08
C ALA A 5 18.71 -10.27 0.04
N ASN A 6 18.96 -10.79 1.24
CA ASN A 6 19.13 -12.23 1.43
C ASN A 6 17.88 -13.07 1.15
N ASP A 7 16.69 -12.58 1.51
CA ASP A 7 15.49 -13.41 1.44
C ASP A 7 14.90 -13.47 0.02
N LEU A 8 15.10 -12.42 -0.79
CA LEU A 8 14.63 -12.38 -2.19
C LEU A 8 15.74 -12.50 -3.25
N ILE A 9 16.91 -11.90 -3.04
CA ILE A 9 18.00 -11.85 -4.04
C ILE A 9 19.00 -12.99 -3.78
N TRP A 10 19.40 -13.23 -2.54
CA TRP A 10 20.41 -14.26 -2.23
C TRP A 10 19.82 -15.68 -2.23
N SER A 11 18.59 -15.86 -1.75
CA SER A 11 17.85 -17.11 -1.91
C SER A 11 17.74 -17.52 -3.38
N PHE A 12 17.55 -16.55 -4.27
CA PHE A 12 17.57 -16.74 -5.71
C PHE A 12 18.96 -17.12 -6.23
N VAL A 13 20.03 -16.42 -5.85
CA VAL A 13 21.41 -16.76 -6.26
C VAL A 13 21.82 -18.16 -5.78
N VAL A 14 21.55 -18.50 -4.52
CA VAL A 14 21.90 -19.82 -3.95
C VAL A 14 21.11 -20.94 -4.60
N ASN A 15 19.78 -20.81 -4.71
CA ASN A 15 18.96 -21.87 -5.29
C ASN A 15 19.17 -22.02 -6.80
N ARG A 16 19.31 -20.91 -7.54
CA ARG A 16 19.37 -20.92 -9.01
C ARG A 16 20.77 -21.15 -9.55
N TYR A 17 21.77 -20.41 -9.05
CA TYR A 17 23.13 -20.45 -9.62
C TYR A 17 23.99 -21.55 -8.99
N LEU A 18 23.90 -21.74 -7.67
CA LEU A 18 24.75 -22.72 -6.98
C LEU A 18 24.13 -24.12 -6.90
N LEU A 19 22.82 -24.23 -6.67
CA LEU A 19 22.15 -25.51 -6.44
C LEU A 19 21.40 -26.06 -7.66
N GLY A 20 21.30 -25.30 -8.76
CA GLY A 20 20.60 -25.72 -9.98
C GLY A 20 19.12 -26.06 -9.79
N LYS A 21 18.49 -25.56 -8.71
CA LYS A 21 17.09 -25.83 -8.42
C LYS A 21 16.21 -24.92 -9.25
N THR A 22 15.25 -25.51 -9.96
CA THR A 22 14.19 -24.78 -10.65
C THR A 22 13.44 -23.93 -9.60
N PRO A 23 13.29 -22.61 -9.80
CA PRO A 23 12.57 -21.79 -8.83
C PRO A 23 11.15 -22.33 -8.71
N PHE A 24 10.65 -22.38 -7.47
CA PHE A 24 9.21 -22.52 -7.27
C PHE A 24 8.57 -21.32 -7.98
N PRO A 25 7.64 -21.52 -8.93
CA PRO A 25 6.95 -20.41 -9.57
C PRO A 25 6.07 -19.75 -8.50
N ALA A 26 6.63 -18.74 -7.83
CA ALA A 26 5.87 -17.87 -6.96
C ALA A 26 5.43 -16.70 -7.82
N ASP A 27 4.11 -16.49 -7.94
CA ASP A 27 3.49 -15.39 -8.69
C ASP A 27 4.16 -14.03 -8.37
N LEU A 28 4.60 -13.88 -7.13
CA LEU A 28 5.37 -12.73 -6.66
C LEU A 28 6.67 -12.48 -7.45
N LEU A 29 7.45 -13.53 -7.74
CA LEU A 29 8.70 -13.38 -8.48
C LEU A 29 8.45 -13.00 -9.93
N TYR A 30 7.34 -13.47 -10.51
CA TYR A 30 6.92 -13.05 -11.85
C TYR A 30 6.61 -11.55 -11.86
N TRP A 31 5.79 -11.08 -10.92
CA TRP A 31 5.45 -9.65 -10.80
C TRP A 31 6.67 -8.76 -10.55
N ILE A 32 7.62 -9.17 -9.70
CA ILE A 32 8.84 -8.39 -9.42
C ILE A 32 9.74 -8.29 -10.67
N ALA A 33 9.78 -9.33 -11.48
CA ALA A 33 10.61 -9.35 -12.69
C ALA A 33 10.02 -8.48 -13.82
N ASP A 34 8.70 -8.25 -13.81
CA ASP A 34 7.99 -7.47 -14.82
C ASP A 34 8.09 -5.95 -14.57
N SER A 35 9.26 -5.41 -14.89
CA SER A 35 9.60 -4.01 -14.63
C SER A 35 8.99 -3.04 -15.64
N THR A 36 8.52 -1.88 -15.16
CA THR A 36 8.04 -0.79 -16.02
C THR A 36 9.05 0.34 -16.14
N ARG A 37 8.95 1.13 -17.22
CA ARG A 37 9.79 2.32 -17.44
C ARG A 37 9.08 3.57 -16.93
N LEU A 38 9.84 4.49 -16.32
CA LEU A 38 9.35 5.80 -15.90
C LEU A 38 9.98 6.91 -16.75
N PRO A 39 9.21 7.93 -17.18
CA PRO A 39 9.77 9.11 -17.80
C PRO A 39 10.81 9.77 -16.88
N ALA A 40 11.95 10.19 -17.46
CA ALA A 40 13.07 10.74 -16.69
C ALA A 40 12.68 11.94 -15.82
N ALA A 41 11.81 12.82 -16.34
CA ALA A 41 11.31 13.98 -15.60
C ALA A 41 10.50 13.58 -14.35
N LEU A 42 9.61 12.57 -14.47
CA LEU A 42 8.83 12.06 -13.35
C LEU A 42 9.74 11.41 -12.30
N HIS A 43 10.65 10.54 -12.74
CA HIS A 43 11.59 9.88 -11.83
C HIS A 43 12.45 10.89 -11.06
N ARG A 44 13.00 11.88 -11.76
CA ARG A 44 13.80 12.94 -11.13
C ARG A 44 12.99 13.77 -10.15
N TYR A 45 11.75 14.12 -10.51
CA TYR A 45 10.84 14.86 -9.64
C TYR A 45 10.59 14.10 -8.33
N CYS A 46 10.32 12.79 -8.40
CA CYS A 46 10.11 11.97 -7.20
C CYS A 46 11.34 11.93 -6.29
N LEU A 47 12.54 11.75 -6.87
CA LEU A 47 13.78 11.71 -6.10
C LEU A 47 14.06 13.04 -5.38
N ASP A 48 13.93 14.16 -6.09
CA ASP A 48 14.27 15.46 -5.53
C ASP A 48 13.21 15.94 -4.52
N ASN A 49 11.92 15.76 -4.80
CA ASN A 49 10.85 16.31 -3.96
C ASN A 49 10.40 15.37 -2.84
N PHE A 50 10.37 14.06 -3.06
CA PHE A 50 9.89 13.11 -2.05
C PHE A 50 11.03 12.51 -1.23
N TYR A 51 11.98 11.83 -1.87
CA TYR A 51 13.03 11.12 -1.14
C TYR A 51 14.09 12.04 -0.51
N ARG A 52 14.56 13.05 -1.26
CA ARG A 52 15.60 13.97 -0.76
C ARG A 52 15.00 15.16 -0.03
N GLY A 53 13.99 15.79 -0.61
CA GLY A 53 13.40 17.02 -0.09
C GLY A 53 12.31 16.83 0.95
N ASN A 54 11.72 15.62 1.04
CA ASN A 54 10.57 15.32 1.91
C ASN A 54 9.53 16.45 1.92
N ARG A 55 9.12 16.90 0.73
CA ARG A 55 8.33 18.12 0.54
C ARG A 55 6.83 17.89 0.66
N LEU A 56 6.34 16.68 0.43
CA LEU A 56 4.91 16.36 0.46
C LEU A 56 4.25 16.63 1.83
N PRO A 57 4.89 16.37 2.99
CA PRO A 57 4.32 16.71 4.30
C PRO A 57 4.29 18.22 4.61
N GLN A 58 4.97 19.05 3.82
CA GLN A 58 5.07 20.48 4.03
C GLN A 58 3.93 21.17 3.26
N PRO A 59 3.05 21.96 3.91
CA PRO A 59 2.02 22.72 3.20
C PRO A 59 2.65 23.63 2.13
N GLY A 60 2.24 23.46 0.88
CA GLY A 60 2.82 24.19 -0.27
C GLY A 60 4.24 23.76 -0.65
N GLY A 61 4.75 22.66 -0.09
CA GLY A 61 6.08 22.14 -0.41
C GLY A 61 6.22 21.64 -1.85
N ILE A 62 5.09 21.30 -2.49
CA ILE A 62 5.01 21.00 -3.92
C ILE A 62 3.80 21.69 -4.55
N THR A 63 3.96 22.11 -5.80
CA THR A 63 2.89 22.60 -6.66
C THR A 63 2.70 21.61 -7.80
N LEU A 64 1.46 21.15 -8.02
CA LEU A 64 1.09 20.25 -9.11
C LEU A 64 -0.08 20.86 -9.88
N ALA A 65 0.04 20.94 -11.21
CA ALA A 65 -0.96 21.55 -12.09
C ALA A 65 -1.40 22.97 -11.65
N GLY A 66 -0.46 23.77 -11.13
CA GLY A 66 -0.72 25.12 -10.63
C GLY A 66 -1.38 25.19 -9.25
N VAL A 67 -1.51 24.06 -8.55
CA VAL A 67 -2.12 23.99 -7.22
C VAL A 67 -1.09 23.57 -6.18
N ASP A 68 -0.94 24.39 -5.15
CA ASP A 68 -0.12 24.06 -3.98
C ASP A 68 -0.77 22.93 -3.17
N VAL A 69 0.00 21.89 -2.90
CA VAL A 69 -0.46 20.71 -2.19
C VAL A 69 -0.32 20.93 -0.69
N ASP A 70 -1.41 20.71 0.03
CA ASP A 70 -1.45 20.66 1.49
C ASP A 70 -2.34 19.49 1.93
N LEU A 71 -1.72 18.47 2.52
CA LEU A 71 -2.42 17.26 2.98
C LEU A 71 -3.40 17.55 4.13
N ALA A 72 -3.23 18.64 4.88
CA ALA A 72 -4.18 19.02 5.92
C ALA A 72 -5.53 19.49 5.36
N ARG A 73 -5.62 19.76 4.05
CA ARG A 73 -6.87 20.04 3.34
C ARG A 73 -7.70 18.78 3.04
N VAL A 74 -7.12 17.59 3.14
CA VAL A 74 -7.86 16.32 3.01
C VAL A 74 -8.74 16.12 4.25
N LYS A 75 -10.06 16.19 4.06
CA LYS A 75 -11.07 16.03 5.12
C LYS A 75 -11.90 14.76 5.01
N ILE A 76 -11.77 14.02 3.91
CA ILE A 76 -12.47 12.75 3.72
C ILE A 76 -11.93 11.68 4.70
N PRO A 77 -12.74 10.68 5.07
CA PRO A 77 -12.26 9.52 5.81
C PRO A 77 -11.10 8.83 5.07
N CYS A 78 -10.01 8.55 5.79
CA CYS A 78 -8.81 7.93 5.23
C CYS A 78 -8.49 6.63 5.98
N TYR A 79 -8.23 5.56 5.24
CA TYR A 79 -7.71 4.30 5.78
C TYR A 79 -6.24 4.16 5.39
N PHE A 80 -5.37 4.04 6.39
CA PHE A 80 -3.94 3.82 6.21
C PHE A 80 -3.57 2.43 6.67
N LEU A 81 -2.83 1.73 5.82
CA LEU A 81 -2.24 0.44 6.12
C LEU A 81 -0.72 0.53 6.00
N ALA A 82 -0.03 -0.09 6.94
CA ALA A 82 1.37 -0.46 6.80
C ALA A 82 1.56 -1.89 7.30
N THR A 83 2.72 -2.51 7.05
CA THR A 83 3.02 -3.85 7.57
C THR A 83 4.24 -3.82 8.49
N ILE A 84 4.20 -4.61 9.57
CA ILE A 84 5.13 -4.48 10.70
C ILE A 84 6.59 -4.82 10.34
N GLU A 85 6.81 -5.66 9.33
CA GLU A 85 8.14 -6.07 8.85
C GLU A 85 8.48 -5.43 7.47
N ASP A 86 7.75 -4.40 7.05
CA ASP A 86 8.06 -3.67 5.82
C ASP A 86 9.37 -2.89 5.93
N HIS A 87 10.34 -3.26 5.11
CA HIS A 87 11.64 -2.58 5.02
C HIS A 87 11.74 -1.64 3.82
N ILE A 88 10.77 -1.68 2.89
CA ILE A 88 10.67 -0.78 1.74
C ILE A 88 9.98 0.51 2.19
N SER A 89 8.86 0.37 2.89
CA SER A 89 8.06 1.45 3.46
C SER A 89 7.86 1.25 4.96
N PRO A 90 8.86 1.61 5.80
CA PRO A 90 8.80 1.37 7.24
C PRO A 90 7.53 1.92 7.88
N TRP A 91 6.80 1.08 8.61
CA TRP A 91 5.48 1.43 9.13
C TRP A 91 5.49 2.66 10.03
N ARG A 92 6.58 2.90 10.78
CA ARG A 92 6.75 4.11 11.60
C ARG A 92 6.75 5.38 10.76
N SER A 93 7.35 5.35 9.57
CA SER A 93 7.33 6.47 8.63
C SER A 93 5.94 6.64 8.01
N SER A 94 5.30 5.54 7.60
CA SER A 94 3.92 5.55 7.08
C SER A 94 2.91 6.07 8.11
N TYR A 95 3.11 5.74 9.40
CA TYR A 95 2.32 6.22 10.52
C TYR A 95 2.39 7.74 10.68
N LEU A 96 3.56 8.35 10.50
CA LEU A 96 3.66 9.82 10.52
C LEU A 96 2.85 10.45 9.38
N GLY A 97 2.79 9.78 8.22
CA GLY A 97 1.98 10.19 7.08
C GLY A 97 0.48 10.15 7.34
N SER A 98 -0.01 9.16 8.10
CA SER A 98 -1.44 9.04 8.44
C SER A 98 -1.96 10.19 9.30
N ARG A 99 -1.07 10.93 9.96
CA ARG A 99 -1.40 12.10 10.78
C ARG A 99 -1.51 13.42 10.00
N LEU A 100 -1.21 13.41 8.70
CA LEU A 100 -1.22 14.63 7.87
C LEU A 100 -2.63 15.08 7.45
N PRO A 101 -3.55 14.17 7.03
CA PRO A 101 -4.95 14.52 6.81
C PRO A 101 -5.63 15.05 8.07
N ARG A 102 -6.71 15.81 7.89
CA ARG A 102 -7.51 16.37 8.99
C ARG A 102 -8.94 15.82 9.04
N GLY A 103 -9.25 14.86 8.17
CA GLY A 103 -10.46 14.05 8.26
C GLY A 103 -10.30 12.90 9.27
N PRO A 104 -11.34 12.08 9.45
CA PRO A 104 -11.24 10.83 10.20
C PRO A 104 -10.15 9.92 9.62
N VAL A 105 -9.30 9.36 10.47
CA VAL A 105 -8.21 8.46 10.06
C VAL A 105 -8.33 7.14 10.80
N ARG A 106 -8.30 6.04 10.05
CA ARG A 106 -8.08 4.68 10.59
C ARG A 106 -6.68 4.23 10.18
N PHE A 107 -5.84 3.86 11.14
CA PHE A 107 -4.54 3.26 10.88
C PHE A 107 -4.56 1.79 11.32
N VAL A 108 -4.13 0.91 10.44
CA VAL A 108 -3.99 -0.52 10.69
C VAL A 108 -2.58 -0.97 10.34
N LEU A 109 -2.04 -1.85 11.19
CA LEU A 109 -0.73 -2.45 10.99
C LEU A 109 -0.91 -3.93 10.67
N GLY A 110 -0.66 -4.34 9.43
CA GLY A 110 -0.65 -5.75 9.04
C GLY A 110 0.59 -6.48 9.54
N GLY A 111 0.49 -7.79 9.76
CA GLY A 111 1.65 -8.64 9.96
C GLY A 111 2.47 -8.86 8.69
N SER A 112 3.65 -9.47 8.82
CA SER A 112 4.57 -9.79 7.72
C SER A 112 5.20 -8.55 7.04
N GLY A 113 5.89 -8.79 5.92
CA GLY A 113 6.64 -7.79 5.15
C GLY A 113 5.82 -7.09 4.07
N HIS A 114 6.51 -6.38 3.16
CA HIS A 114 5.89 -5.49 2.17
C HIS A 114 4.79 -6.17 1.33
N VAL A 115 5.10 -7.25 0.61
CA VAL A 115 4.09 -7.88 -0.25
C VAL A 115 3.24 -8.90 0.50
N ALA A 116 3.85 -9.77 1.31
CA ALA A 116 3.13 -10.82 2.03
C ALA A 116 2.17 -10.28 3.10
N GLY A 117 2.43 -9.10 3.67
CA GLY A 117 1.50 -8.47 4.61
C GLY A 117 0.35 -7.72 3.92
N ILE A 118 0.60 -7.16 2.74
CA ILE A 118 -0.41 -6.45 1.94
C ILE A 118 -1.34 -7.44 1.24
N VAL A 119 -0.77 -8.42 0.53
CA VAL A 119 -1.49 -9.48 -0.17
C VAL A 119 -1.70 -10.65 0.78
N ASN A 120 -2.68 -10.50 1.68
CA ASN A 120 -3.01 -11.50 2.69
C ASN A 120 -4.50 -11.85 2.57
N PRO A 121 -4.91 -12.80 1.71
CA PRO A 121 -6.32 -13.10 1.54
C PRO A 121 -6.93 -13.74 2.79
N PRO A 122 -8.17 -13.37 3.18
CA PRO A 122 -8.85 -13.92 4.36
C PRO A 122 -8.89 -15.44 4.42
N SER A 123 -8.96 -16.12 3.27
CA SER A 123 -9.02 -17.59 3.16
C SER A 123 -7.78 -18.32 3.70
N HIS A 124 -6.65 -17.63 3.87
CA HIS A 124 -5.41 -18.24 4.36
C HIS A 124 -5.20 -18.06 5.88
N GLU A 125 -5.93 -17.12 6.50
CA GLU A 125 -5.85 -16.81 7.94
C GLU A 125 -4.42 -16.55 8.48
N GLN A 126 -3.55 -15.94 7.68
CA GLN A 126 -2.14 -15.72 8.04
C GLN A 126 -1.89 -14.33 8.62
N HIS A 127 -0.75 -14.22 9.34
CA HIS A 127 -0.10 -13.00 9.81
C HIS A 127 -0.80 -12.18 10.90
N GLY A 128 -2.13 -12.04 10.87
CA GLY A 128 -2.85 -11.14 11.77
C GLY A 128 -2.61 -9.67 11.44
N PHE A 129 -3.26 -8.78 12.19
CA PHE A 129 -3.07 -7.34 12.12
C PHE A 129 -3.31 -6.68 13.48
N TRP A 130 -2.90 -5.43 13.63
CA TRP A 130 -3.08 -4.64 14.83
C TRP A 130 -3.92 -3.41 14.51
N SER A 131 -4.88 -3.11 15.39
CA SER A 131 -5.68 -1.90 15.30
C SER A 131 -5.74 -1.21 16.67
N ASN A 132 -5.91 0.10 16.64
CA ASN A 132 -6.12 0.93 17.82
C ASN A 132 -7.17 1.98 17.46
N GLU A 133 -8.07 2.29 18.38
CA GLU A 133 -9.06 3.36 18.20
C GLU A 133 -8.40 4.74 18.27
N GLU A 134 -7.31 4.84 19.03
CA GLU A 134 -6.53 6.05 19.16
C GLU A 134 -5.39 6.12 18.14
N LEU A 135 -5.03 7.34 17.78
CA LEU A 135 -3.85 7.65 16.97
C LEU A 135 -2.90 8.50 17.83
N PRO A 136 -2.13 7.91 18.76
CA PRO A 136 -1.19 8.64 19.62
C PRO A 136 -0.06 9.29 18.80
N GLN A 137 0.64 10.26 19.38
CA GLN A 137 1.67 11.02 18.66
C GLN A 137 2.81 10.13 18.16
N HIS A 138 3.26 9.16 18.98
CA HIS A 138 4.35 8.27 18.63
C HIS A 138 3.85 6.92 18.09
N PRO A 139 4.48 6.39 17.03
CA PRO A 139 4.08 5.11 16.46
C PRO A 139 4.23 3.94 17.44
N ASP A 140 5.25 3.96 18.30
CA ASP A 140 5.46 2.88 19.26
C ASP A 140 4.36 2.83 20.33
N ASP A 141 3.79 4.00 20.71
CA ASP A 141 2.63 4.08 21.59
C ASP A 141 1.38 3.48 20.92
N PHE A 142 1.22 3.67 19.60
CA PHE A 142 0.13 3.05 18.85
C PHE A 142 0.22 1.53 18.97
N LEU A 143 1.40 0.94 18.72
CA LEU A 143 1.59 -0.50 18.79
C LEU A 143 1.45 -1.03 20.22
N ALA A 144 1.93 -0.30 21.23
CA ALA A 144 1.81 -0.69 22.63
C ALA A 144 0.35 -0.74 23.11
N GLY A 145 -0.50 0.16 22.60
CA GLY A 145 -1.93 0.18 22.89
C GLY A 145 -2.80 -0.62 21.92
N ALA A 146 -2.24 -1.18 20.84
CA ALA A 146 -3.01 -1.83 19.80
C ALA A 146 -3.47 -3.25 20.20
N VAL A 147 -4.67 -3.60 19.76
CA VAL A 147 -5.20 -4.96 19.86
C VAL A 147 -4.75 -5.75 18.63
N ARG A 148 -4.20 -6.94 18.86
CA ARG A 148 -3.87 -7.88 17.78
C ARG A 148 -5.09 -8.72 17.42
N HIS A 149 -5.44 -8.72 16.14
CA HIS A 149 -6.49 -9.53 15.54
C HIS A 149 -5.84 -10.66 14.70
N PRO A 150 -6.37 -11.89 14.76
CA PRO A 150 -5.95 -12.95 13.83
C PRO A 150 -6.47 -12.69 12.41
N GLY A 151 -5.89 -13.38 11.42
CA GLY A 151 -6.36 -13.33 10.03
C GLY A 151 -5.94 -12.09 9.25
N SER A 152 -6.70 -11.79 8.19
CA SER A 152 -6.39 -10.72 7.24
C SER A 152 -6.93 -9.36 7.67
N TRP A 153 -6.16 -8.29 7.44
CA TRP A 153 -6.63 -6.91 7.58
C TRP A 153 -7.70 -6.53 6.53
N TRP A 154 -7.88 -7.31 5.46
CA TRP A 154 -8.89 -7.03 4.43
C TRP A 154 -10.30 -7.02 5.01
N THR A 155 -10.59 -7.87 5.99
CA THR A 155 -11.91 -7.92 6.64
C THR A 155 -12.18 -6.67 7.46
N ASP A 156 -11.15 -6.10 8.08
CA ASP A 156 -11.22 -4.82 8.77
C ASP A 156 -11.48 -3.66 7.80
N TRP A 157 -10.75 -3.65 6.68
CA TRP A 157 -10.93 -2.64 5.64
C TRP A 157 -12.31 -2.72 4.97
N GLU A 158 -12.81 -3.92 4.70
CA GLU A 158 -14.16 -4.17 4.20
C GLU A 158 -15.21 -3.60 5.16
N GLN A 159 -15.12 -3.93 6.46
CA GLN A 159 -16.04 -3.40 7.48
C GLN A 159 -15.99 -1.87 7.54
N TRP A 160 -14.78 -1.30 7.50
CA TRP A 160 -14.61 0.15 7.48
C TRP A 160 -15.25 0.79 6.23
N LEU A 161 -15.10 0.16 5.06
CA LEU A 161 -15.67 0.64 3.80
C LEU A 161 -17.21 0.61 3.83
N LEU A 162 -17.79 -0.50 4.28
CA LEU A 162 -19.23 -0.68 4.40
C LEU A 162 -19.88 0.25 5.45
N ALA A 163 -19.09 0.71 6.43
CA ALA A 163 -19.52 1.70 7.43
C ALA A 163 -19.47 3.16 6.92
N GLN A 164 -18.88 3.42 5.75
CA GLN A 164 -18.92 4.75 5.15
C GLN A 164 -20.34 5.12 4.69
N PRO A 165 -20.65 6.42 4.50
CA PRO A 165 -21.93 6.84 3.93
C PRO A 165 -22.21 6.11 2.61
N ASP A 166 -23.41 5.54 2.49
CA ASP A 166 -23.85 4.70 1.36
C ASP A 166 -23.03 3.42 1.10
N GLY A 167 -22.09 3.05 1.99
CA GLY A 167 -21.20 1.91 1.81
C GLY A 167 -21.93 0.56 1.71
N ASN A 168 -23.11 0.46 2.32
CA ASN A 168 -24.00 -0.71 2.24
C ASN A 168 -25.17 -0.54 1.25
N THR A 169 -25.24 0.58 0.54
CA THR A 169 -26.31 0.82 -0.44
C THR A 169 -25.94 0.17 -1.77
N LEU A 170 -26.46 -1.03 -2.01
CA LEU A 170 -26.27 -1.73 -3.28
C LEU A 170 -27.00 -1.00 -4.42
N VAL A 171 -26.31 -0.88 -5.56
CA VAL A 171 -26.88 -0.40 -6.82
C VAL A 171 -26.86 -1.50 -7.87
N VAL A 172 -27.70 -1.38 -8.89
CA VAL A 172 -27.68 -2.32 -10.03
C VAL A 172 -26.29 -2.29 -10.68
N ALA A 173 -25.73 -3.48 -10.92
CA ALA A 173 -24.45 -3.62 -11.59
C ALA A 173 -24.50 -2.94 -12.97
N ARG A 174 -23.49 -2.13 -13.27
CA ARG A 174 -23.38 -1.45 -14.57
C ARG A 174 -22.74 -2.41 -15.58
N HIS A 175 -23.29 -2.49 -16.79
CA HIS A 175 -22.61 -3.23 -17.86
C HIS A 175 -21.63 -2.30 -18.60
N PRO A 176 -20.37 -2.72 -18.79
CA PRO A 176 -19.43 -1.97 -19.63
C PRO A 176 -20.03 -1.70 -21.01
N GLY A 177 -20.08 -0.43 -21.41
CA GLY A 177 -20.68 0.01 -22.67
C GLY A 177 -22.07 0.63 -22.57
N ASP A 178 -22.79 0.50 -21.44
CA ASP A 178 -24.13 1.10 -21.27
C ASP A 178 -24.12 2.63 -21.14
N GLY A 179 -22.96 3.21 -20.82
CA GLY A 179 -22.77 4.65 -20.66
C GLY A 179 -22.30 5.36 -21.92
N ALA A 180 -21.71 6.55 -21.76
CA ALA A 180 -21.17 7.34 -22.88
C ALA A 180 -19.86 6.77 -23.47
N LEU A 181 -19.25 5.77 -22.83
CA LEU A 181 -17.94 5.22 -23.21
C LEU A 181 -18.11 3.82 -23.81
N ALA A 182 -17.54 3.62 -24.99
CA ALA A 182 -17.54 2.33 -25.67
C ALA A 182 -16.50 1.36 -25.07
N VAL A 183 -16.80 0.06 -25.13
CA VAL A 183 -15.85 -1.01 -24.79
C VAL A 183 -14.74 -1.04 -25.85
N ILE A 184 -13.48 -1.15 -25.40
CA ILE A 184 -12.30 -1.16 -26.27
C ILE A 184 -11.75 -2.58 -26.43
N GLU A 185 -11.51 -3.27 -25.33
CA GLU A 185 -10.96 -4.64 -25.26
C GLU A 185 -11.31 -5.28 -23.91
N ASP A 186 -11.19 -6.61 -23.81
CA ASP A 186 -11.37 -7.35 -22.56
C ASP A 186 -10.21 -7.08 -21.58
N ALA A 187 -10.50 -7.14 -20.28
CA ALA A 187 -9.46 -7.14 -19.24
C ALA A 187 -8.55 -8.38 -19.39
N PRO A 188 -7.24 -8.30 -19.07
CA PRO A 188 -6.55 -7.19 -18.38
C PRO A 188 -6.07 -6.05 -19.29
N GLY A 189 -6.35 -6.12 -20.59
CA GLY A 189 -5.95 -5.11 -21.57
C GLY A 189 -4.48 -5.18 -21.98
N ARG A 190 -4.14 -4.45 -23.04
CA ARG A 190 -2.84 -4.57 -23.74
C ARG A 190 -1.67 -3.83 -23.09
N TYR A 191 -1.91 -2.96 -22.11
CA TYR A 191 -0.84 -2.17 -21.46
C TYR A 191 -0.11 -2.92 -20.36
N VAL A 192 -0.73 -3.95 -19.79
CA VAL A 192 -0.14 -4.81 -18.75
C VAL A 192 0.34 -6.16 -19.31
N ALA A 193 0.07 -6.42 -20.60
CA ALA A 193 0.45 -7.65 -21.30
C ALA A 193 1.88 -7.60 -21.85
#